data_AF-A0A7W7HV89-F1
#
_entry.id   AF-A0A7W7HV89-F1
#
_cell.length_a   1.000
_cell.length_b   1.000
_cell.length_c   1.000
_cell.angle_alpha   90.00
_cell.angle_beta   90.00
_cell.angle_gamma   90.00
#
_symmetry.space_group_name_H-M   'P 1'
#
loop_
_entity.id
_entity.type
_entity.pdbx_description
1 polymer ?
#
loop_
_entity_poly.entity_id
_entity_poly.type
_entity_poly.pdbx_seq_one_letter_code
_entity_poly.pdbx_strand_id
1 'polypeptide(L)'
;MTSYSVLPNGPRTTVIATWSGEYCDQSAKVTTLDDRVDAQRLSAMMTGLSESGWDAAAFLDSHSALEDAISRLVAQLRQPQETISPVPVNLVDGCRHRTEPSHTDLERLLSSEAPEVFQALSRTQRLTIADELAADAAARAEALRMLPYGHDPDAASRVWQICEVGRSTRAGEDGPLPEGAASWITRAWGREQSPARRWGCREQLVRIEQLVAACIASGGRADAEHDPLQAHLVFGDPRGDQAARVFYVQPEQKRRGEWADDPFAPMVVKEHVDGSGMRTLGTAPATDSDGFAKLLGEWTRAVPYLRATDTFVDPASFD
;
A
#
# COMPACT_ATOMS: atom_id res chain seq x y z
N MET A 1 -7.13 2.52 -8.09
CA MET A 1 -7.64 1.14 -7.90
C MET A 1 -8.76 0.83 -8.90
N THR A 2 -9.19 -0.43 -9.01
CA THR A 2 -10.27 -0.83 -9.90
C THR A 2 -11.61 -0.45 -9.25
N SER A 3 -12.29 0.54 -9.82
CA SER A 3 -13.63 0.93 -9.41
C SER A 3 -14.64 0.08 -10.16
N TYR A 4 -15.58 -0.52 -9.43
CA TYR A 4 -16.65 -1.27 -10.05
C TYR A 4 -17.91 -0.43 -10.03
N SER A 5 -18.57 -0.33 -11.17
CA SER A 5 -19.81 0.41 -11.35
C SER A 5 -20.88 -0.42 -12.03
N VAL A 6 -22.13 0.03 -11.90
CA VAL A 6 -23.29 -0.62 -12.51
C VAL A 6 -23.81 0.19 -13.70
N LEU A 7 -23.97 -0.47 -14.84
CA LEU A 7 -24.59 0.09 -16.03
C LEU A 7 -25.91 -0.63 -16.31
N PRO A 8 -27.07 0.07 -16.24
CA PRO A 8 -28.34 -0.49 -16.66
C PRO A 8 -28.31 -0.81 -18.17
N ASN A 9 -28.77 -2.01 -18.54
CA ASN A 9 -28.87 -2.46 -19.93
C ASN A 9 -30.19 -3.22 -20.14
N GLY A 10 -31.27 -2.46 -20.38
CA GLY A 10 -32.62 -2.99 -20.49
C GLY A 10 -33.12 -3.55 -19.16
N PRO A 11 -33.63 -4.81 -19.11
CA PRO A 11 -34.08 -5.43 -17.86
C PRO A 11 -32.93 -5.94 -16.98
N ARG A 12 -31.68 -5.84 -17.45
CA ARG A 12 -30.48 -6.36 -16.77
C ARG A 12 -29.55 -5.23 -16.36
N THR A 13 -28.66 -5.53 -15.42
CA THR A 13 -27.61 -4.62 -14.95
C THR A 13 -26.24 -5.24 -15.18
N THR A 14 -25.33 -4.51 -15.82
CA THR A 14 -23.96 -4.97 -16.08
C THR A 14 -23.02 -4.34 -15.07
N VAL A 15 -22.14 -5.15 -14.47
CA VAL A 15 -21.04 -4.67 -13.63
C VAL A 15 -19.81 -4.44 -14.51
N ILE A 16 -19.24 -3.24 -14.41
CA ILE A 16 -18.09 -2.78 -15.19
C ILE A 16 -16.95 -2.46 -14.23
N ALA A 17 -15.77 -3.01 -14.50
CA ALA A 17 -14.52 -2.63 -13.86
C ALA A 17 -13.91 -1.45 -14.62
N THR A 18 -13.49 -0.41 -13.92
CA THR A 18 -12.85 0.79 -14.48
C THR A 18 -11.57 1.08 -13.72
N TRP A 19 -10.50 1.41 -14.43
CA TRP A 19 -9.23 1.80 -13.81
C TRP A 19 -8.47 2.83 -14.61
N SER A 20 -7.63 3.60 -13.94
CA SER A 20 -6.78 4.60 -14.59
C SER A 20 -5.66 3.94 -15.39
N GLY A 21 -5.38 4.51 -16.56
CA GLY A 21 -4.21 4.23 -17.39
C GLY A 21 -3.46 5.53 -17.70
N GLU A 22 -2.37 5.43 -18.46
CA GLU A 22 -1.49 6.59 -18.74
C GLU A 22 -2.21 7.76 -19.40
N TYR A 23 -3.07 7.46 -20.39
CA TYR A 23 -3.72 8.48 -21.21
C TYR A 23 -5.23 8.57 -20.99
N CYS A 24 -5.86 7.48 -20.54
CA CYS A 24 -7.28 7.41 -20.30
C CYS A 24 -7.64 6.27 -19.36
N ASP A 25 -8.82 6.38 -18.77
CA ASP A 25 -9.42 5.29 -18.01
C ASP A 25 -9.75 4.11 -18.94
N GLN A 26 -9.44 2.93 -18.45
CA GLN A 26 -9.74 1.65 -19.06
C GLN A 26 -11.03 1.11 -18.45
N SER A 27 -11.75 0.26 -19.19
CA SER A 27 -12.93 -0.41 -18.66
C SER A 27 -13.12 -1.79 -19.25
N ALA A 28 -13.63 -2.71 -18.43
CA ALA A 28 -13.96 -4.07 -18.84
C ALA A 28 -15.30 -4.49 -18.25
N LYS A 29 -16.09 -5.23 -19.04
CA LYS A 29 -17.29 -5.89 -18.53
C LYS A 29 -16.87 -7.05 -17.65
N VAL A 30 -17.35 -7.07 -16.40
CA VAL A 30 -17.13 -8.18 -15.46
C VAL A 30 -18.23 -9.22 -15.60
N THR A 31 -19.49 -8.79 -15.43
CA THR A 31 -20.63 -9.71 -15.45
C THR A 31 -21.96 -8.97 -15.65
N THR A 32 -23.07 -9.72 -15.74
CA THR A 32 -24.42 -9.18 -15.88
C THR A 32 -25.36 -9.90 -14.92
N LEU A 33 -26.21 -9.15 -14.23
CA LEU A 33 -27.24 -9.63 -13.29
C LEU A 33 -28.62 -9.14 -13.75
N ASP A 34 -29.67 -9.87 -13.36
CA ASP A 34 -31.05 -9.47 -13.62
C ASP A 34 -31.57 -8.46 -12.57
N ASP A 35 -31.02 -8.49 -11.35
CA ASP A 35 -31.40 -7.58 -10.26
C ASP A 35 -30.39 -6.43 -10.08
N ARG A 36 -30.91 -5.21 -9.95
CA ARG A 36 -30.10 -3.98 -9.80
C ARG A 36 -29.47 -3.87 -8.41
N VAL A 37 -30.19 -4.26 -7.36
CA VAL A 37 -29.72 -4.17 -5.96
C VAL A 37 -28.58 -5.16 -5.75
N ASP A 38 -28.71 -6.39 -6.29
CA ASP A 38 -27.65 -7.39 -6.25
C ASP A 38 -26.41 -6.93 -7.03
N ALA A 39 -26.61 -6.30 -8.21
CA ALA A 39 -25.51 -5.74 -8.97
C ALA A 39 -24.79 -4.61 -8.21
N GLN A 40 -25.54 -3.75 -7.52
CA GLN A 40 -24.97 -2.67 -6.70
C GLN A 40 -24.19 -3.22 -5.50
N ARG A 41 -24.72 -4.22 -4.80
CA ARG A 41 -24.03 -4.92 -3.71
C ARG A 41 -22.74 -5.57 -4.20
N LEU A 42 -22.78 -6.29 -5.32
CA LEU A 42 -21.60 -6.89 -5.94
C LEU A 42 -20.55 -5.83 -6.30
N SER A 43 -20.98 -4.75 -6.94
CA SER A 43 -20.12 -3.62 -7.33
C SER A 43 -19.41 -2.98 -6.13
N ALA A 44 -20.15 -2.72 -5.04
CA ALA A 44 -19.61 -2.12 -3.83
C ALA A 44 -18.60 -3.04 -3.14
N MET A 45 -18.92 -4.33 -3.01
CA MET A 45 -18.03 -5.32 -2.40
C MET A 45 -16.76 -5.54 -3.23
N MET A 46 -16.88 -5.66 -4.56
CA MET A 46 -15.71 -5.80 -5.44
C MET A 46 -14.82 -4.56 -5.42
N THR A 47 -15.42 -3.36 -5.36
CA THR A 47 -14.67 -2.11 -5.18
C THR A 47 -13.89 -2.17 -3.88
N GLY A 48 -14.54 -2.44 -2.75
CA GLY A 48 -13.88 -2.56 -1.44
C GLY A 48 -12.72 -3.56 -1.42
N LEU A 49 -12.88 -4.73 -2.06
CA LEU A 49 -11.79 -5.71 -2.19
C LEU A 49 -10.60 -5.15 -2.99
N SER A 50 -10.86 -4.44 -4.09
CA SER A 50 -9.79 -3.84 -4.89
C SER A 50 -9.12 -2.68 -4.16
N GLU A 51 -9.88 -1.75 -3.57
CA GLU A 51 -9.31 -0.61 -2.83
C GLU A 51 -8.38 -1.09 -1.72
N SER A 52 -8.88 -1.98 -0.84
CA SER A 52 -8.08 -2.52 0.25
C SER A 52 -6.92 -3.38 -0.22
N GLY A 53 -7.07 -4.12 -1.33
CA GLY A 53 -5.99 -4.93 -1.90
C GLY A 53 -4.83 -4.07 -2.43
N TRP A 54 -5.14 -3.00 -3.18
CA TRP A 54 -4.14 -2.07 -3.70
C TRP A 54 -3.46 -1.26 -2.60
N ASP A 55 -4.22 -0.81 -1.58
CA ASP A 55 -3.65 -0.15 -0.42
C ASP A 55 -2.75 -1.08 0.40
N ALA A 56 -3.18 -2.33 0.62
CA ALA A 56 -2.37 -3.34 1.27
C ALA A 56 -1.06 -3.59 0.52
N ALA A 57 -1.13 -3.81 -0.79
CA ALA A 57 0.05 -4.02 -1.62
C ALA A 57 1.01 -2.81 -1.57
N ALA A 58 0.46 -1.60 -1.54
CA ALA A 58 1.26 -0.40 -1.49
C ALA A 58 1.88 -0.18 -0.11
N PHE A 59 1.16 -0.34 1.00
CA PHE A 59 1.61 0.22 2.28
C PHE A 59 1.74 -0.78 3.42
N LEU A 60 1.14 -1.97 3.34
CA LEU A 60 1.01 -2.85 4.50
C LEU A 60 1.90 -4.10 4.40
N ASP A 61 2.50 -4.50 5.51
CA ASP A 61 3.19 -5.80 5.65
C ASP A 61 2.25 -7.02 5.58
N SER A 62 0.94 -6.81 5.70
CA SER A 62 -0.07 -7.86 5.63
C SER A 62 -0.40 -8.31 4.19
N HIS A 63 0.12 -7.62 3.16
CA HIS A 63 -0.22 -7.89 1.76
C HIS A 63 -0.14 -9.37 1.36
N SER A 64 0.94 -10.07 1.70
CA SER A 64 1.11 -11.48 1.31
C SER A 64 -0.01 -12.37 1.84
N ALA A 65 -0.38 -12.20 3.12
CA ALA A 65 -1.48 -12.94 3.74
C ALA A 65 -2.84 -12.61 3.10
N LEU A 66 -3.03 -11.37 2.64
CA LEU A 66 -4.24 -10.92 1.96
C LEU A 66 -4.33 -11.48 0.53
N GLU A 67 -3.24 -11.51 -0.24
CA GLU A 67 -3.22 -12.14 -1.57
C GLU A 67 -3.43 -13.65 -1.52
N ASP A 68 -2.87 -14.32 -0.49
CA ASP A 68 -3.14 -15.73 -0.25
C ASP A 68 -4.64 -15.97 0.01
N ALA A 69 -5.29 -15.06 0.74
CA ALA A 69 -6.72 -15.14 1.01
C ALA A 69 -7.56 -14.88 -0.26
N ILE A 70 -7.21 -13.86 -1.06
CA ILE A 70 -7.86 -13.60 -2.36
C ILE A 70 -7.69 -14.81 -3.30
N SER A 71 -6.50 -15.43 -3.33
CA SER A 71 -6.24 -16.63 -4.14
C SER A 71 -7.11 -17.82 -3.71
N ARG A 72 -7.30 -18.02 -2.40
CA ARG A 72 -8.24 -19.02 -1.86
C ARG A 72 -9.68 -18.73 -2.26
N LEU A 73 -10.11 -17.46 -2.21
CA LEU A 73 -11.44 -17.05 -2.66
C LEU A 73 -11.63 -17.34 -4.16
N VAL A 74 -10.68 -16.96 -5.01
CA VAL A 74 -10.70 -17.24 -6.46
C VAL A 74 -10.83 -18.74 -6.71
N ALA A 75 -10.08 -19.57 -5.98
CA ALA A 75 -10.18 -21.03 -6.08
C ALA A 75 -11.58 -21.54 -5.71
N GLN A 76 -12.18 -21.03 -4.63
CA GLN A 76 -13.55 -21.38 -4.23
C GLN A 76 -14.60 -20.98 -5.29
N LEU A 77 -14.47 -19.80 -5.89
CA LEU A 77 -15.40 -19.34 -6.93
C LEU A 77 -15.34 -20.18 -8.22
N ARG A 78 -14.18 -20.78 -8.50
CA ARG A 78 -13.99 -21.68 -9.64
C ARG A 78 -14.55 -23.09 -9.40
N GLN A 79 -14.74 -23.48 -8.15
CA GLN A 79 -15.23 -24.80 -7.80
C GLN A 79 -16.75 -24.93 -8.03
N PRO A 80 -17.25 -26.14 -8.34
CA PRO A 80 -18.68 -26.38 -8.56
C PRO A 80 -19.52 -26.32 -7.27
N GLN A 81 -18.92 -26.02 -6.12
CA GLN A 81 -19.59 -26.03 -4.81
C GLN A 81 -20.77 -25.05 -4.74
N GLU A 82 -21.82 -25.42 -4.01
CA GLU A 82 -23.01 -24.58 -3.84
C GLU A 82 -22.81 -23.48 -2.80
N THR A 83 -21.87 -23.66 -1.87
CA THR A 83 -21.60 -22.72 -0.77
C THR A 83 -20.21 -22.12 -0.91
N ILE A 84 -20.11 -20.81 -0.72
CA ILE A 84 -18.83 -20.10 -0.58
C ILE A 84 -18.57 -19.95 0.90
N SER A 85 -17.43 -20.44 1.38
CA SER A 85 -17.08 -20.38 2.79
C SER A 85 -16.31 -19.09 3.10
N PRO A 86 -16.45 -18.54 4.33
CA PRO A 86 -15.58 -17.49 4.84
C PRO A 86 -14.10 -17.80 4.58
N VAL A 87 -13.34 -16.78 4.16
CA VAL A 87 -11.90 -16.93 3.92
C VAL A 87 -11.12 -16.24 5.03
N PRO A 88 -10.46 -16.99 5.93
CA PRO A 88 -9.65 -16.37 6.98
C PRO A 88 -8.38 -15.75 6.37
N VAL A 89 -7.94 -14.65 6.96
CA VAL A 89 -6.64 -14.03 6.68
C VAL A 89 -5.66 -14.48 7.76
N ASN A 90 -4.62 -15.21 7.37
CA ASN A 90 -3.66 -15.78 8.30
C ASN A 90 -2.43 -14.89 8.37
N LEU A 91 -2.41 -13.97 9.34
CA LEU A 91 -1.26 -13.11 9.58
C LEU A 91 -0.13 -13.84 10.30
N VAL A 92 1.09 -13.38 10.03
CA VAL A 92 2.26 -13.70 10.87
C VAL A 92 2.16 -12.94 12.18
N ASP A 93 2.58 -13.57 13.28
CA ASP A 93 2.64 -12.92 14.59
C ASP A 93 3.49 -11.65 14.54
N GLY A 94 2.99 -10.56 15.13
CA GLY A 94 3.69 -9.27 15.17
C GLY A 94 3.52 -8.39 13.92
N CYS A 95 2.62 -8.72 12.99
CA CYS A 95 2.26 -7.84 11.87
C CYS A 95 1.89 -6.43 12.34
N ARG A 96 2.62 -5.41 11.86
CA ARG A 96 2.50 -4.01 12.31
C ARG A 96 1.14 -3.42 11.95
N HIS A 97 0.65 -3.75 10.76
CA HIS A 97 -0.57 -3.15 10.21
C HIS A 97 -1.84 -3.98 10.46
N ARG A 98 -1.81 -4.90 11.43
CA ARG A 98 -2.97 -5.74 11.75
C ARG A 98 -4.21 -4.92 12.12
N THR A 99 -4.03 -3.73 12.69
CA THR A 99 -5.13 -2.86 13.11
C THR A 99 -5.49 -1.79 12.09
N GLU A 100 -4.81 -1.75 10.94
CA GLU A 100 -5.09 -0.73 9.92
C GLU A 100 -6.47 -0.93 9.28
N PRO A 101 -7.21 0.15 8.97
CA PRO A 101 -8.54 0.06 8.38
C PRO A 101 -8.60 -0.80 7.13
N SER A 102 -7.65 -0.66 6.19
CA SER A 102 -7.64 -1.44 4.95
C SER A 102 -7.49 -2.94 5.20
N HIS A 103 -6.69 -3.33 6.21
CA HIS A 103 -6.57 -4.72 6.64
C HIS A 103 -7.89 -5.24 7.21
N THR A 104 -8.44 -4.54 8.21
CA THR A 104 -9.68 -4.95 8.89
C THR A 104 -10.90 -4.96 7.95
N ASP A 105 -10.97 -4.02 7.00
CA ASP A 105 -12.00 -3.96 5.97
C ASP A 105 -11.91 -5.19 5.05
N LEU A 106 -10.70 -5.57 4.61
CA LEU A 106 -10.52 -6.73 3.73
C LEU A 106 -10.82 -8.04 4.47
N GLU A 107 -10.36 -8.17 5.72
CA GLU A 107 -10.68 -9.33 6.57
C GLU A 107 -12.20 -9.46 6.77
N ARG A 108 -12.90 -8.36 7.05
CA ARG A 108 -14.36 -8.34 7.17
C ARG A 108 -15.04 -8.74 5.87
N LEU A 109 -14.61 -8.19 4.74
CA LEU A 109 -15.15 -8.51 3.41
C LEU A 109 -15.01 -10.00 3.11
N LEU A 110 -13.81 -10.57 3.31
CA LEU A 110 -13.53 -11.98 3.02
C LEU A 110 -14.21 -12.97 3.97
N SER A 111 -14.40 -12.60 5.24
CA SER A 111 -14.98 -13.48 6.25
C SER A 111 -16.52 -13.46 6.27
N SER A 112 -17.16 -12.38 5.81
CA SER A 112 -18.61 -12.22 5.96
C SER A 112 -19.32 -11.87 4.65
N GLU A 113 -19.00 -10.72 4.06
CA GLU A 113 -19.76 -10.11 2.97
C GLU A 113 -19.58 -10.84 1.63
N ALA A 114 -18.35 -11.23 1.29
CA ALA A 114 -18.02 -11.94 0.05
C ALA A 114 -18.74 -13.31 -0.05
N PRO A 115 -18.71 -14.18 0.98
CA PRO A 115 -19.51 -15.41 0.98
C PRO A 115 -20.99 -15.20 0.64
N GLU A 116 -21.66 -14.24 1.29
CA GLU A 116 -23.09 -13.94 1.07
C GLU A 116 -23.34 -13.51 -0.37
N VAL A 117 -22.58 -12.51 -0.85
CA VAL A 117 -22.77 -11.93 -2.19
C VAL A 117 -22.49 -12.96 -3.28
N PHE A 118 -21.40 -13.74 -3.17
CA PHE A 118 -21.02 -14.68 -4.21
C PHE A 118 -21.88 -15.94 -4.24
N GLN A 119 -22.44 -16.36 -3.10
CA GLN A 119 -23.32 -17.52 -3.05
C GLN A 119 -24.62 -17.28 -3.83
N ALA A 120 -25.11 -16.03 -3.87
CA ALA A 120 -26.30 -15.66 -4.63
C ALA A 120 -26.10 -15.71 -6.16
N LEU A 121 -24.85 -15.84 -6.63
CA LEU A 121 -24.52 -15.79 -8.05
C LEU A 121 -24.58 -17.15 -8.73
N SER A 122 -25.02 -17.14 -9.98
CA SER A 122 -24.92 -18.30 -10.86
C SER A 122 -23.45 -18.71 -11.05
N ARG A 123 -23.24 -19.97 -11.40
CA ARG A 123 -21.89 -20.50 -11.64
C ARG A 123 -21.11 -19.69 -12.68
N THR A 124 -21.75 -19.30 -13.78
CA THR A 124 -21.10 -18.51 -14.84
C THR A 124 -20.66 -17.14 -14.32
N GLN A 125 -21.49 -16.46 -13.50
CA GLN A 125 -21.12 -15.18 -12.89
C GLN A 125 -19.96 -15.34 -11.91
N ARG A 126 -19.95 -16.42 -11.11
CA ARG A 126 -18.82 -16.72 -10.21
C ARG A 126 -17.50 -16.92 -10.95
N LEU A 127 -17.53 -17.60 -12.10
CA LEU A 127 -16.34 -17.78 -12.94
C LEU A 127 -15.80 -16.46 -13.49
N THR A 128 -16.67 -15.59 -14.02
CA THR A 128 -16.20 -14.30 -14.56
C THR A 128 -15.66 -13.39 -13.46
N ILE A 129 -16.24 -13.43 -12.26
CA ILE A 129 -15.72 -12.71 -11.08
C ILE A 129 -14.38 -13.30 -10.62
N ALA A 130 -14.24 -14.63 -10.62
CA ALA A 130 -12.98 -15.26 -10.26
C ALA A 130 -11.84 -14.82 -11.19
N ASP A 131 -12.11 -14.69 -12.48
CA ASP A 131 -11.13 -14.22 -13.47
C ASP A 131 -10.80 -12.73 -13.27
N GLU A 132 -11.80 -11.91 -12.95
CA GLU A 132 -11.62 -10.49 -12.64
C GLU A 132 -10.79 -10.27 -11.36
N LEU A 133 -11.11 -10.98 -10.27
CA LEU A 133 -10.32 -10.92 -9.02
C LEU A 133 -8.89 -11.42 -9.23
N ALA A 134 -8.71 -12.47 -10.05
CA ALA A 134 -7.39 -12.98 -10.40
C ALA A 134 -6.59 -11.97 -11.24
N ALA A 135 -7.23 -11.26 -12.18
CA ALA A 135 -6.58 -10.22 -12.97
C ALA A 135 -6.15 -9.03 -12.10
N ASP A 136 -6.99 -8.62 -11.15
CA ASP A 136 -6.67 -7.56 -10.20
C ASP A 136 -5.48 -7.94 -9.29
N ALA A 137 -5.48 -9.17 -8.78
CA ALA A 137 -4.39 -9.71 -7.96
C ALA A 137 -3.08 -9.86 -8.75
N ALA A 138 -3.15 -10.35 -9.98
CA ALA A 138 -1.99 -10.48 -10.86
C ALA A 138 -1.35 -9.11 -11.15
N ALA A 139 -2.15 -8.07 -11.35
CA ALA A 139 -1.64 -6.71 -11.54
C ALA A 139 -0.93 -6.17 -10.30
N ARG A 140 -1.41 -6.46 -9.09
CA ARG A 140 -0.70 -6.10 -7.85
C ARG A 140 0.63 -6.85 -7.72
N ALA A 141 0.65 -8.15 -8.01
CA ALA A 141 1.88 -8.92 -8.02
C ALA A 141 2.89 -8.39 -9.06
N GLU A 142 2.41 -8.00 -10.24
CA GLU A 142 3.24 -7.37 -11.27
C GLU A 142 3.81 -6.02 -10.83
N ALA A 143 2.99 -5.16 -10.20
CA ALA A 143 3.44 -3.90 -9.62
C ALA A 143 4.61 -4.12 -8.65
N LEU A 144 4.46 -5.07 -7.72
CA LEU A 144 5.50 -5.40 -6.74
C LEU A 144 6.78 -5.95 -7.37
N ARG A 145 6.67 -6.62 -8.51
CA ARG A 145 7.84 -7.15 -9.22
C ARG A 145 8.61 -6.08 -9.97
N MET A 146 7.96 -5.04 -10.49
CA MET A 146 8.59 -4.10 -11.44
C MET A 146 8.87 -2.70 -10.89
N LEU A 147 7.96 -2.15 -10.09
CA LEU A 147 8.06 -0.77 -9.61
C LEU A 147 9.26 -0.53 -8.68
N PRO A 148 9.69 -1.48 -7.81
CA PRO A 148 10.91 -1.33 -7.03
C PRO A 148 12.17 -1.03 -7.86
N TYR A 149 12.17 -1.45 -9.13
CA TYR A 149 13.30 -1.30 -10.04
C TYR A 149 13.15 -0.07 -10.96
N GLY A 150 12.15 0.78 -10.72
CA GLY A 150 11.96 2.01 -11.49
C GLY A 150 11.31 1.78 -12.87
N HIS A 151 10.72 0.61 -13.12
CA HIS A 151 10.08 0.31 -14.40
C HIS A 151 8.60 0.67 -14.37
N ASP A 152 8.17 1.45 -15.37
CA ASP A 152 6.76 1.76 -15.57
C ASP A 152 6.05 0.69 -16.41
N PRO A 153 4.76 0.43 -16.12
CA PRO A 153 3.96 -0.56 -16.83
C PRO A 153 3.45 -0.03 -18.18
N ASP A 154 2.90 -0.92 -19.00
CA ASP A 154 2.17 -0.54 -20.21
C ASP A 154 1.02 0.43 -19.91
N ALA A 155 0.70 1.30 -20.87
CA ALA A 155 -0.26 2.41 -20.72
C ALA A 155 -1.66 1.99 -20.24
N ALA A 156 -2.11 0.77 -20.56
CA ALA A 156 -3.44 0.26 -20.18
C ALA A 156 -3.41 -0.62 -18.92
N SER A 157 -2.24 -0.83 -18.30
CA SER A 157 -2.07 -1.73 -17.17
C SER A 157 -2.81 -1.22 -15.93
N ARG A 158 -3.32 -2.16 -15.13
CA ARG A 158 -3.89 -1.87 -13.81
C ARG A 158 -2.85 -1.37 -12.82
N VAL A 159 -1.56 -1.58 -13.08
CA VAL A 159 -0.46 -1.07 -12.23
C VAL A 159 -0.49 0.45 -12.10
N TRP A 160 -1.08 1.17 -13.07
CA TRP A 160 -1.33 2.62 -12.98
C TRP A 160 -2.12 3.03 -11.73
N GLN A 161 -2.86 2.11 -11.12
CA GLN A 161 -3.63 2.33 -9.91
C GLN A 161 -2.79 2.44 -8.63
N ILE A 162 -1.52 2.02 -8.65
CA ILE A 162 -0.69 1.90 -7.45
C ILE A 162 -0.41 3.26 -6.82
N CYS A 163 -0.51 3.37 -5.49
CA CYS A 163 -0.26 4.62 -4.75
C CYS A 163 -1.09 5.83 -5.22
N GLU A 164 -2.11 5.62 -6.06
CA GLU A 164 -3.05 6.65 -6.54
C GLU A 164 -4.15 6.94 -5.52
N VAL A 165 -4.06 6.32 -4.34
CA VAL A 165 -5.13 6.22 -3.35
C VAL A 165 -5.59 7.61 -2.89
N GLY A 166 -6.66 8.09 -3.51
CA GLY A 166 -7.84 8.51 -2.78
C GLY A 166 -8.87 7.39 -2.91
N ARG A 167 -9.56 7.00 -1.84
CA ARG A 167 -10.71 6.09 -2.01
C ARG A 167 -11.66 6.70 -3.06
N SER A 168 -12.18 5.87 -3.95
CA SER A 168 -13.26 6.22 -4.83
C SER A 168 -14.45 6.20 -3.91
N THR A 169 -14.71 7.36 -3.30
CA THR A 169 -15.93 7.73 -2.60
C THR A 169 -16.96 6.59 -2.62
N ARG A 170 -17.01 5.81 -1.53
CA ARG A 170 -18.26 5.21 -1.08
C ARG A 170 -19.28 6.36 -1.07
N ALA A 171 -20.03 6.51 -2.15
CA ALA A 171 -21.25 7.30 -2.25
C ALA A 171 -21.34 8.58 -1.38
N GLY A 172 -20.27 9.37 -1.25
CA GLY A 172 -20.25 10.57 -0.42
C GLY A 172 -20.50 10.38 1.08
N GLU A 173 -20.22 9.21 1.68
CA GLU A 173 -20.43 8.99 3.13
C GLU A 173 -19.13 8.97 3.95
N ASP A 174 -19.26 9.62 5.11
CA ASP A 174 -18.22 10.05 6.05
C ASP A 174 -17.32 8.92 6.58
N GLY A 175 -16.02 9.22 6.53
CA GLY A 175 -14.97 8.54 7.27
C GLY A 175 -13.62 9.12 6.83
N PRO A 176 -12.67 9.38 7.74
CA PRO A 176 -11.36 9.83 7.31
C PRO A 176 -10.78 8.75 6.39
N LEU A 177 -10.51 9.15 5.14
CA LEU A 177 -9.62 8.42 4.24
C LEU A 177 -8.31 8.14 4.99
N PRO A 178 -7.42 7.26 4.51
CA PRO A 178 -6.02 7.48 4.79
C PRO A 178 -5.61 8.79 4.10
N GLU A 179 -5.90 9.92 4.74
CA GLU A 179 -5.26 11.22 4.49
C GLU A 179 -3.75 11.14 4.78
N GLY A 180 -3.25 10.00 5.27
CA GLY A 180 -1.84 9.70 5.42
C GLY A 180 -1.14 9.49 4.07
N ALA A 181 -0.51 8.34 3.87
CA ALA A 181 0.61 8.17 2.95
C ALA A 181 0.35 8.57 1.48
N ALA A 182 -0.71 8.08 0.82
CA ALA A 182 -0.95 8.37 -0.61
C ALA A 182 -1.35 9.82 -0.89
N SER A 183 -2.08 10.44 0.06
CA SER A 183 -2.37 11.88 0.01
C SER A 183 -1.08 12.68 0.09
N TRP A 184 -0.13 12.26 0.93
CA TRP A 184 1.20 12.84 1.02
C TRP A 184 2.04 12.63 -0.24
N ILE A 185 1.97 11.45 -0.87
CA ILE A 185 2.60 11.23 -2.18
C ILE A 185 2.14 12.29 -3.19
N THR A 186 0.84 12.49 -3.26
CA THR A 186 0.24 13.46 -4.17
C THR A 186 0.60 14.91 -3.82
N ARG A 187 0.59 15.27 -2.53
CA ARG A 187 0.84 16.64 -2.06
C ARG A 187 2.32 17.02 -2.17
N ALA A 188 3.23 16.11 -1.83
CA ALA A 188 4.65 16.40 -1.75
C ALA A 188 5.39 16.22 -3.08
N TRP A 189 4.93 15.32 -3.97
CA TRP A 189 5.61 15.04 -5.24
C TRP A 189 4.73 15.25 -6.49
N GLY A 190 3.45 15.61 -6.32
CA GLY A 190 2.53 15.94 -7.41
C GLY A 190 1.75 14.75 -7.99
N ARG A 191 0.69 15.07 -8.77
CA ARG A 191 -0.26 14.11 -9.36
C ARG A 191 0.22 13.45 -10.66
N GLU A 192 1.09 14.11 -11.41
CA GLU A 192 1.48 13.69 -12.77
C GLU A 192 2.71 12.76 -12.75
N GLN A 193 2.67 11.74 -11.89
CA GLN A 193 3.78 10.82 -11.74
C GLN A 193 3.45 9.43 -12.27
N SER A 194 4.41 8.87 -13.00
CA SER A 194 4.36 7.49 -13.42
C SER A 194 4.34 6.54 -12.20
N PRO A 195 3.81 5.31 -12.34
CA PRO A 195 3.71 4.35 -11.25
C PRO A 195 5.04 4.12 -10.51
N ALA A 196 6.15 4.02 -11.24
CA ALA A 196 7.48 3.82 -10.65
C ALA A 196 7.91 4.99 -9.77
N ARG A 197 7.62 6.23 -10.20
CA ARG A 197 7.93 7.42 -9.40
C ARG A 197 7.08 7.51 -8.14
N ARG A 198 5.78 7.19 -8.22
CA ARG A 198 4.91 7.09 -7.05
C ARG A 198 5.40 6.02 -6.07
N TRP A 199 5.91 4.91 -6.60
CA TRP A 199 6.52 3.86 -5.79
C TRP A 199 7.76 4.34 -5.05
N GLY A 200 8.66 5.10 -5.70
CA GLY A 200 9.80 5.74 -5.04
C GLY A 200 9.38 6.64 -3.86
N CYS A 201 8.35 7.47 -4.05
CA CYS A 201 7.77 8.28 -2.96
C CYS A 201 7.29 7.42 -1.79
N ARG A 202 6.58 6.33 -2.11
CA ARG A 202 6.10 5.36 -1.13
C ARG A 202 7.25 4.75 -0.33
N GLU A 203 8.37 4.40 -0.95
CA GLU A 203 9.50 3.78 -0.23
C GLU A 203 10.03 4.70 0.88
N GLN A 204 10.06 6.02 0.63
CA GLN A 204 10.49 7.04 1.59
C GLN A 204 9.52 7.13 2.78
N LEU A 205 8.21 7.19 2.52
CA LEU A 205 7.17 7.22 3.56
C LEU A 205 7.21 5.97 4.44
N VAL A 206 7.28 4.79 3.82
CA VAL A 206 7.35 3.52 4.55
C VAL A 206 8.62 3.43 5.41
N ARG A 207 9.74 3.98 4.93
CA ARG A 207 10.97 3.99 5.73
C ARG A 207 10.80 4.85 6.98
N ILE A 208 10.20 6.03 6.86
CA ILE A 208 9.93 6.91 8.01
C ILE A 208 9.07 6.18 9.03
N GLU A 209 7.97 5.60 8.59
CA GLU A 209 7.06 4.83 9.44
C GLU A 209 7.79 3.67 10.14
N GLN A 210 8.63 2.94 9.40
CA GLN A 210 9.43 1.83 9.93
C GLN A 210 10.42 2.30 11.01
N LEU A 211 11.11 3.43 10.81
CA LEU A 211 12.05 3.98 11.77
C LEU A 211 11.36 4.49 13.04
N VAL A 212 10.19 5.12 12.90
CA VAL A 212 9.36 5.52 14.05
C VAL A 212 8.95 4.30 14.87
N ALA A 213 8.43 3.26 14.22
CA ALA A 213 8.04 2.01 14.88
C ALA A 213 9.24 1.32 15.56
N ALA A 214 10.40 1.25 14.88
CA ALA A 214 11.61 0.65 15.43
C ALA A 214 12.16 1.41 16.65
N CYS A 215 12.06 2.75 16.64
CA CYS A 215 12.47 3.59 17.76
C CYS A 215 11.58 3.32 18.99
N ILE A 216 10.25 3.32 18.79
CA ILE A 216 9.28 3.03 19.86
C ILE A 216 9.47 1.61 20.42
N ALA A 217 9.60 0.61 19.54
CA ALA A 217 9.83 -0.78 19.94
C ALA A 217 11.11 -0.97 20.77
N SER A 218 12.11 -0.11 20.53
CA SER A 218 13.39 -0.12 21.23
C SER A 218 13.41 0.79 22.47
N GLY A 219 12.24 1.27 22.92
CA GLY A 219 12.09 2.09 24.13
C GLY A 219 12.36 3.59 23.94
N GLY A 220 12.53 4.04 22.69
CA GLY A 220 12.64 5.46 22.35
C GLY A 220 11.27 6.16 22.28
N ARG A 221 11.32 7.46 21.99
CA ARG A 221 10.15 8.28 21.66
C ARG A 221 10.31 8.75 20.23
N ALA A 222 9.33 8.50 19.40
CA ALA A 222 9.34 8.95 18.02
C ALA A 222 7.97 9.44 17.62
N ASP A 223 7.97 10.39 16.69
CA ASP A 223 6.81 10.79 15.94
C ASP A 223 7.24 11.09 14.51
N ALA A 224 6.32 10.94 13.56
CA ALA A 224 6.46 11.71 12.33
C ALA A 224 6.19 13.15 12.74
N GLU A 225 7.02 14.11 12.32
CA GLU A 225 6.75 15.51 12.64
C GLU A 225 5.43 15.94 11.95
N HIS A 226 5.02 17.21 12.02
CA HIS A 226 3.86 17.70 11.25
C HIS A 226 3.99 17.43 9.72
N ASP A 227 5.21 17.08 9.28
CA ASP A 227 5.57 16.55 7.98
C ASP A 227 5.87 15.04 8.07
N PRO A 228 5.09 14.16 7.41
CA PRO A 228 5.35 12.72 7.38
C PRO A 228 6.52 12.33 6.48
N LEU A 229 7.18 13.29 5.85
CA LEU A 229 8.49 13.12 5.21
C LEU A 229 9.65 13.34 6.18
N GLN A 230 9.36 13.55 7.46
CA GLN A 230 10.38 13.74 8.48
C GLN A 230 10.09 12.87 9.71
N ALA A 231 11.02 11.99 10.03
CA ALA A 231 11.03 11.24 11.28
C ALA A 231 11.82 12.03 12.33
N HIS A 232 11.21 12.29 13.49
CA HIS A 232 11.89 12.80 14.66
C HIS A 232 12.02 11.67 15.70
N LEU A 233 13.26 11.24 15.96
CA LEU A 233 13.56 10.02 16.70
C LEU A 233 14.41 10.36 17.92
N VAL A 234 13.85 10.18 19.12
CA VAL A 234 14.52 10.43 20.39
C VAL A 234 14.85 9.10 21.04
N PHE A 235 16.14 8.76 21.08
CA PHE A 235 16.65 7.52 21.62
C PHE A 235 17.51 7.80 22.86
N GLY A 236 17.12 7.28 24.02
CA GLY A 236 17.85 7.46 25.28
C GLY A 236 18.23 6.11 25.90
N ASP A 237 19.25 6.10 26.76
CA ASP A 237 19.57 4.93 27.57
C ASP A 237 18.43 4.68 28.58
N PRO A 238 17.76 3.51 28.57
CA PRO A 238 16.73 3.15 29.56
C PRO A 238 17.19 3.22 31.02
N ARG A 239 18.50 3.34 31.26
CA ARG A 239 19.13 3.36 32.59
C ARG A 239 19.50 4.76 33.09
N GLY A 240 19.33 5.81 32.29
CA GLY A 240 19.40 7.21 32.75
C GLY A 240 20.80 7.85 32.84
N ASP A 241 21.87 7.15 32.46
CA ASP A 241 23.25 7.66 32.58
C ASP A 241 23.79 8.39 31.33
N GLN A 242 23.06 8.36 30.20
CA GLN A 242 23.45 9.07 28.96
C GLN A 242 22.38 10.06 28.50
N ALA A 243 22.84 11.18 27.93
CA ALA A 243 21.97 12.17 27.27
C ALA A 243 21.19 11.51 26.12
N ALA A 244 19.90 11.83 26.02
CA ALA A 244 19.06 11.35 24.92
C ALA A 244 19.62 11.86 23.57
N ARG A 245 19.81 10.95 22.63
CA ARG A 245 20.22 11.26 21.26
C ARG A 245 18.97 11.55 20.44
N VAL A 246 19.00 12.64 19.69
CA VAL A 246 17.88 13.05 18.84
C VAL A 246 18.33 12.97 17.39
N PHE A 247 17.58 12.24 16.58
CA PHE A 247 17.83 12.09 15.15
C PHE A 247 16.66 12.64 14.34
N TYR A 248 17.02 13.14 13.16
CA TYR A 248 16.09 13.59 12.14
C TYR A 248 16.40 12.85 10.85
N VAL A 249 15.38 12.25 10.24
CA VAL A 249 15.50 11.50 8.99
C VAL A 249 14.48 12.04 8.01
N GLN A 250 14.93 12.44 6.82
CA GLN A 250 14.08 13.02 5.78
C GLN A 250 14.67 12.77 4.40
N PRO A 251 13.88 12.81 3.31
CA PRO A 251 14.42 12.82 1.95
C PRO A 251 15.40 13.97 1.72
N GLU A 252 16.43 13.75 0.90
CA GLU A 252 17.31 14.82 0.47
C GLU A 252 16.53 15.83 -0.39
N GLN A 253 16.49 17.08 0.06
CA GLN A 253 15.85 18.18 -0.66
C GLN A 253 16.92 18.95 -1.46
N LYS A 254 16.72 19.10 -2.76
CA LYS A 254 17.60 19.91 -3.63
C LYS A 254 17.40 21.42 -3.41
N ARG A 255 16.25 21.85 -2.85
CA ARG A 255 15.92 23.25 -2.58
C ARG A 255 15.24 23.44 -1.23
N ARG A 256 15.64 24.50 -0.51
CA ARG A 256 15.13 24.83 0.83
C ARG A 256 13.72 25.40 0.72
N GLY A 257 12.73 24.75 1.36
CA GLY A 257 11.34 25.19 1.38
C GLY A 257 10.47 24.68 0.24
N GLU A 258 11.03 23.83 -0.63
CA GLU A 258 10.28 23.05 -1.62
C GLU A 258 10.22 21.59 -1.12
N TRP A 259 9.09 20.92 -1.35
CA TRP A 259 8.93 19.49 -1.06
C TRP A 259 9.91 18.67 -1.91
N ALA A 260 10.16 17.41 -1.56
CA ALA A 260 11.16 16.60 -2.26
C ALA A 260 10.83 16.49 -3.77
N ASP A 261 11.74 16.95 -4.63
CA ASP A 261 11.53 16.91 -6.10
C ASP A 261 11.80 15.53 -6.71
N ASP A 262 12.56 14.69 -5.99
CA ASP A 262 13.13 13.45 -6.51
C ASP A 262 12.66 12.26 -5.65
N PRO A 263 11.75 11.42 -6.18
CA PRO A 263 11.21 10.27 -5.45
C PRO A 263 12.25 9.17 -5.19
N PHE A 264 13.42 9.25 -5.82
CA PHE A 264 14.53 8.31 -5.61
C PHE A 264 15.71 8.94 -4.86
N ALA A 265 15.55 10.18 -4.36
CA ALA A 265 16.56 10.79 -3.52
C ALA A 265 16.87 9.93 -2.29
N PRO A 266 18.15 9.84 -1.88
CA PRO A 266 18.49 9.18 -0.63
C PRO A 266 17.91 9.97 0.55
N MET A 267 17.73 9.29 1.68
CA MET A 267 17.33 9.93 2.92
C MET A 267 18.55 10.45 3.67
N VAL A 268 18.48 11.69 4.14
CA VAL A 268 19.51 12.33 4.96
C VAL A 268 19.24 12.05 6.43
N VAL A 269 20.27 11.57 7.13
CA VAL A 269 20.22 11.35 8.58
C VAL A 269 21.02 12.44 9.28
N LYS A 270 20.39 13.13 10.23
CA LYS A 270 21.02 14.17 11.05
C LYS A 270 20.84 13.85 12.53
N GLU A 271 21.80 14.24 13.34
CA GLU A 271 21.77 14.14 14.80
C GLU A 271 21.82 15.54 15.40
N HIS A 272 20.99 15.78 16.41
CA HIS A 272 21.12 16.97 17.25
C HIS A 272 22.26 16.75 18.25
N VAL A 273 23.22 17.68 18.25
CA VAL A 273 24.34 17.69 19.17
C VAL A 273 24.23 18.92 20.05
N ASP A 274 24.09 18.71 21.36
CA ASP A 274 23.98 19.78 22.35
C ASP A 274 25.12 20.81 22.17
N GLY A 275 24.73 22.08 22.09
CA GLY A 275 25.66 23.21 21.90
C GLY A 275 26.29 23.34 20.51
N SER A 276 26.13 22.36 19.62
CA SER A 276 26.71 22.38 18.26
C SER A 276 25.66 22.39 17.14
N GLY A 277 24.38 22.21 17.48
CA GLY A 277 23.27 22.21 16.52
C GLY A 277 23.15 20.88 15.79
N MET A 278 22.82 20.92 14.50
CA MET A 278 22.57 19.71 13.70
C MET A 278 23.85 19.22 13.00
N ARG A 279 24.17 17.93 13.20
CA ARG A 279 25.26 17.22 12.51
C ARG A 279 24.70 16.20 11.53
N THR A 280 25.05 16.29 10.26
CA THR A 280 24.72 15.24 9.28
C THR A 280 25.58 14.01 9.54
N LEU A 281 24.95 12.85 9.70
CA LEU A 281 25.63 11.56 9.87
C LEU A 281 25.92 10.88 8.52
N GLY A 282 25.05 11.08 7.54
CA GLY A 282 25.19 10.54 6.20
C GLY A 282 23.84 10.44 5.48
N THR A 283 23.85 9.69 4.38
CA THR A 283 22.67 9.42 3.55
C THR A 283 22.52 7.94 3.30
N ALA A 284 21.29 7.44 3.20
CA ALA A 284 20.99 6.05 2.83
C ALA A 284 19.76 6.00 1.92
N PRO A 285 19.73 5.12 0.89
CA PRO A 285 18.50 4.83 0.16
C PRO A 285 17.38 4.39 1.12
N ALA A 286 16.13 4.74 0.82
CA ALA A 286 14.99 4.39 1.68
C ALA A 286 14.83 2.87 1.89
N THR A 287 15.37 2.03 1.02
CA THR A 287 15.32 0.57 1.14
C THR A 287 16.53 -0.04 1.85
N ASP A 288 17.58 0.74 2.13
CA ASP A 288 18.86 0.26 2.65
C ASP A 288 18.87 0.12 4.18
N SER A 289 18.37 -1.01 4.67
CA SER A 289 18.33 -1.30 6.10
C SER A 289 19.71 -1.35 6.76
N ASP A 290 20.76 -1.75 6.02
CA ASP A 290 22.12 -1.82 6.54
C ASP A 290 22.75 -0.44 6.64
N GLY A 291 22.51 0.43 5.66
CA GLY A 291 22.87 1.85 5.70
C GLY A 291 22.24 2.55 6.90
N PHE A 292 20.95 2.35 7.16
CA PHE A 292 20.30 2.91 8.36
C PHE A 292 20.85 2.32 9.66
N ALA A 293 21.11 1.02 9.74
CA ALA A 293 21.72 0.42 10.93
C ALA A 293 23.13 0.98 11.20
N LYS A 294 23.92 1.23 10.15
CA LYS A 294 25.24 1.85 10.25
C LYS A 294 25.18 3.31 10.71
N LEU A 295 24.17 4.08 10.27
CA LEU A 295 24.03 5.50 10.58
C LEU A 295 23.38 5.75 11.97
N LEU A 296 22.35 4.98 12.31
CA LEU A 296 21.50 5.20 13.48
C LEU A 296 21.73 4.18 14.60
N GLY A 297 22.19 2.97 14.26
CA GLY A 297 22.40 1.83 15.16
C GLY A 297 21.49 0.64 14.87
N GLU A 298 21.83 -0.52 15.46
CA GLU A 298 21.13 -1.81 15.27
C GLU A 298 19.64 -1.81 15.65
N TRP A 299 19.21 -0.87 16.49
CA TRP A 299 17.81 -0.75 16.90
C TRP A 299 16.87 -0.52 15.71
N THR A 300 17.37 0.04 14.60
CA THR A 300 16.58 0.22 13.37
C THR A 300 16.12 -1.10 12.76
N ARG A 301 16.72 -2.24 13.14
CA ARG A 301 16.32 -3.58 12.69
C ARG A 301 15.27 -4.25 13.58
N ALA A 302 14.88 -3.62 14.70
CA ALA A 302 13.85 -4.17 15.59
C ALA A 302 12.49 -4.37 14.90
N VAL A 303 12.21 -3.56 13.86
CA VAL A 303 11.06 -3.72 12.98
C VAL A 303 11.60 -3.86 11.55
N PRO A 304 11.30 -4.96 10.83
CA PRO A 304 11.79 -5.13 9.47
C PRO A 304 11.21 -4.06 8.53
N TYR A 305 11.99 -3.66 7.53
CA TYR A 305 11.43 -2.97 6.37
C TYR A 305 10.56 -3.96 5.59
N LEU A 306 9.43 -3.48 5.05
CA LEU A 306 8.34 -4.27 4.47
C LEU A 306 8.73 -5.40 3.49
N ARG A 307 9.96 -5.40 2.95
CA ARG A 307 10.49 -6.45 2.07
C ARG A 307 11.64 -7.21 2.73
N ALA A 308 11.33 -8.36 3.33
CA ALA A 308 12.35 -9.36 3.61
C ALA A 308 12.68 -10.25 2.39
N THR A 309 12.04 -10.06 1.22
CA THR A 309 12.13 -11.02 0.10
C THR A 309 12.77 -10.55 -1.20
N ASP A 310 13.13 -9.28 -1.41
CA ASP A 310 13.78 -8.87 -2.66
C ASP A 310 14.95 -7.93 -2.40
N THR A 311 16.15 -8.51 -2.42
CA THR A 311 17.44 -7.83 -2.40
C THR A 311 17.49 -6.72 -3.45
N PHE A 312 17.83 -5.52 -2.99
CA PHE A 312 18.28 -4.41 -3.83
C PHE A 312 19.43 -4.90 -4.73
N VAL A 313 19.19 -4.98 -6.04
CA VAL A 313 20.26 -5.06 -7.04
C VAL A 313 20.53 -3.63 -7.47
N ASP A 314 21.76 -3.17 -7.21
CA ASP A 314 22.25 -1.87 -7.61
C ASP A 314 21.95 -1.62 -9.10
N PRO A 315 21.26 -0.53 -9.48
CA PRO A 315 21.04 -0.17 -10.89
C PRO A 315 22.34 -0.06 -11.69
N ALA A 316 23.47 0.17 -11.03
CA ALA A 316 24.80 0.21 -11.65
C ALA A 316 25.42 -1.18 -11.91
N SER A 317 24.70 -2.27 -11.62
CA SER A 317 25.20 -3.64 -11.85
C SER A 317 24.74 -4.26 -13.19
N PHE A 318 24.01 -3.50 -14.01
CA PHE A 318 23.70 -3.86 -15.39
C PHE A 318 24.55 -3.01 -16.36
N ASP A 319 25.85 -3.33 -16.42
CA ASP A 319 26.73 -2.99 -17.55
C ASP A 319 26.95 -4.24 -18.43
#